data_AF-A0A1H2FJA5-F1
#
_entry.id   AF-A0A1H2FJA5-F1
#
_cell.length_a   1.000
_cell.length_b   1.000
_cell.length_c   1.000
_cell.angle_alpha   90.00
_cell.angle_beta   90.00
_cell.angle_gamma   90.00
#
_symmetry.space_group_name_H-M   'P 1'
#
loop_
_entity.id
_entity.type
_entity.pdbx_description
1 polymer ?
#
loop_
_entity_poly.entity_id
_entity_poly.type
_entity_poly.pdbx_seq_one_letter_code
_entity_poly.pdbx_strand_id
1 'polypeptide(L)' 'MYLTALFLLLTVTLVAAARGSGRAAFGLAIVSFVFAAGVYLHHATNTLPLSF' A
#
# COMPACT_ATOMS: atom_id res chain seq x y z
N MET A 1 11.14 5.61 -7.56
CA MET A 1 11.36 4.98 -6.23
C MET A 1 10.11 4.29 -5.67
N TYR A 2 8.88 4.75 -5.96
CA TYR A 2 7.63 4.08 -5.51
C TYR A 2 7.40 2.68 -6.09
N LEU A 3 7.81 2.44 -7.34
CA LEU A 3 7.59 1.16 -8.03
C LEU A 3 8.27 -0.01 -7.32
N THR A 4 9.49 0.20 -6.84
CA THR A 4 10.30 -0.80 -6.14
C THR A 4 9.65 -1.20 -4.81
N ALA A 5 9.11 -0.22 -4.07
CA ALA A 5 8.40 -0.47 -2.82
C ALA A 5 7.10 -1.26 -3.03
N LEU A 6 6.32 -0.92 -4.06
CA LEU A 6 5.11 -1.65 -4.45
C LEU A 6 5.43 -3.11 -4.82
N PHE A 7 6.51 -3.34 -5.58
CA PHE A 7 6.91 -4.68 -6.01
C PHE A 7 7.31 -5.58 -4.83
N LEU A 8 8.07 -5.01 -3.89
CA LEU A 8 8.55 -5.71 -2.70
C LEU A 8 7.39 -6.09 -1.78
N LEU A 9 6.45 -5.15 -1.59
CA LEU A 9 5.25 -5.35 -0.80
C LEU A 9 4.29 -6.39 -1.42
N LEU A 10 4.16 -6.39 -2.75
CA LEU A 10 3.40 -7.41 -3.49
C LEU A 10 4.04 -8.80 -3.36
N THR A 11 5.37 -8.87 -3.41
CA THR A 11 6.14 -10.11 -3.23
C THR A 11 5.95 -10.69 -1.82
N VAL A 12 6.06 -9.87 -0.78
CA VAL A 12 5.84 -10.30 0.61
C VAL A 12 4.40 -10.80 0.81
N THR A 13 3.42 -10.13 0.18
CA THR A 13 2.01 -10.53 0.22
C THR A 13 1.78 -11.90 -0.44
N LEU A 14 2.40 -12.14 -1.60
CA LEU A 14 2.36 -13.44 -2.30
C LEU A 14 3.05 -14.56 -1.51
N VAL A 15 4.21 -14.29 -0.92
CA VAL A 15 4.93 -15.26 -0.08
C VAL A 15 4.11 -15.62 1.16
N ALA A 16 3.45 -14.66 1.79
CA ALA A 16 2.54 -14.91 2.91
C ALA A 16 1.32 -15.75 2.48
N ALA A 17 0.73 -15.46 1.32
CA ALA A 17 -0.39 -16.23 0.77
C ALA A 17 0.02 -17.68 0.43
N ALA A 18 1.20 -17.86 -0.17
CA ALA A 18 1.72 -19.18 -0.55
C ALA A 18 2.00 -20.11 0.64
N ARG A 19 2.28 -19.56 1.83
CA ARG A 19 2.46 -20.35 3.06
C ARG A 19 1.14 -20.77 3.73
N GLY A 20 -0.01 -20.49 3.12
CA GLY A 20 -1.33 -20.86 3.64
C GLY A 20 -1.80 -20.00 4.81
N SER A 21 -1.03 -18.99 5.22
CA SER A 21 -1.41 -18.05 6.28
C SER A 21 -2.27 -16.92 5.69
N GLY A 22 -3.48 -17.26 5.25
CA GLY A 22 -4.43 -16.30 4.67
C GLY A 22 -4.66 -15.06 5.55
N ARG A 23 -4.58 -15.21 6.89
CA ARG A 23 -4.65 -14.10 7.87
C ARG A 23 -3.47 -13.12 7.73
N ALA A 24 -2.27 -13.62 7.46
CA ALA A 24 -1.08 -12.78 7.26
C ALA A 24 -1.12 -12.07 5.90
N ALA A 25 -1.54 -12.76 4.84
CA ALA A 25 -1.73 -12.16 3.52
C ALA A 25 -2.81 -11.06 3.55
N PHE A 26 -3.92 -11.29 4.25
CA PHE A 26 -4.97 -10.29 4.43
C PHE A 26 -4.49 -9.09 5.24
N GLY A 27 -3.73 -9.32 6.31
CA GLY A 27 -3.10 -8.24 7.09
C GLY A 27 -2.16 -7.38 6.24
N LEU A 28 -1.29 -8.01 5.44
CA LEU A 28 -0.41 -7.33 4.51
C LEU A 28 -1.18 -6.52 3.46
N ALA A 29 -2.25 -7.08 2.89
CA ALA A 29 -3.09 -6.37 1.92
C ALA A 29 -3.74 -5.12 2.53
N ILE A 30 -4.28 -5.21 3.75
CA ILE A 30 -4.90 -4.06 4.44
C ILE A 30 -3.86 -2.97 4.71
N VAL A 31 -2.71 -3.32 5.30
CA VAL A 31 -1.65 -2.34 5.61
C VAL A 31 -1.20 -1.62 4.35
N SER A 32 -1.06 -2.37 3.25
CA SER A 32 -0.68 -1.85 1.94
C SER A 32 -1.72 -0.88 1.38
N PHE A 33 -3.00 -1.23 1.49
CA PHE A 33 -4.11 -0.39 1.04
C PHE A 33 -4.19 0.92 1.84
N VAL A 34 -4.09 0.85 3.18
CA VAL A 34 -4.12 2.03 4.05
C VAL A 34 -2.95 2.97 3.74
N PHE A 35 -1.75 2.42 3.54
CA PHE A 35 -0.57 3.21 3.21
C PHE A 35 -0.73 3.89 1.84
N ALA A 36 -1.20 3.15 0.82
CA ALA A 36 -1.47 3.70 -0.50
C ALA A 36 -2.53 4.80 -0.48
N ALA A 37 -3.62 4.61 0.27
CA ALA A 37 -4.67 5.61 0.46
C ALA A 37 -4.14 6.86 1.16
N GLY A 38 -3.29 6.71 2.18
CA GLY A 38 -2.67 7.83 2.89
C GLY A 38 -1.72 8.64 1.99
N VAL A 39 -0.89 7.97 1.19
CA VAL A 39 -0.01 8.63 0.22
C VAL A 39 -0.84 9.34 -0.86
N TYR A 40 -1.89 8.69 -1.38
CA TYR A 40 -2.79 9.30 -2.36
C TYR A 40 -3.46 10.55 -1.79
N LEU A 41 -4.02 10.48 -0.58
CA LEU A 41 -4.63 11.64 0.08
C LEU A 41 -3.60 12.74 0.33
N HIS A 42 -2.41 12.41 0.83
CA HIS A 42 -1.35 13.38 1.04
C HIS A 42 -0.96 14.08 -0.27
N HIS A 43 -0.81 13.35 -1.37
CA HIS A 43 -0.56 13.97 -2.68
C HIS A 43 -1.75 14.76 -3.20
N ALA A 44 -2.97 14.23 -3.11
CA ALA A 44 -4.19 14.90 -3.52
C ALA A 44 -4.36 16.25 -2.81
N THR A 45 -4.13 16.30 -1.49
CA THR A 45 -4.16 17.52 -0.69
C THR A 45 -3.03 18.49 -1.07
N ASN A 46 -1.82 17.99 -1.39
CA ASN A 46 -0.73 18.85 -1.86
C ASN A 46 -0.98 19.43 -3.28
N THR A 47 -1.76 18.74 -4.12
CA THR A 47 -2.09 19.19 -5.48
C THR A 47 -3.37 20.03 -5.56
N LEU A 48 -4.20 20.06 -4.52
CA LEU A 48 -5.31 21.01 -4.43
C LEU A 48 -4.71 22.36 -4.01
N PRO A 49 -4.61 23.37 -4.90
CA PRO A 49 -4.22 24.69 -4.44
C PRO A 49 -5.26 25.13 -3.42
N LEU A 50 -4.86 25.28 -2.16
CA LEU A 50 -5.63 25.93 -1.10
C LEU A 50 -5.75 27.45 -1.35
N SER A 51 -5.84 27.87 -2.61
CA SER A 51 -6.20 29.23 -2.98
C SER A 51 -7.70 29.39 -2.78
N PHE A 52 -8.06 29.83 -1.57
CA PHE A 52 -9.23 30.65 -1.34
C PHE A 52 -9.25 31.86 -2.28
#